data_AF-A0A1B0DIA1-F1
#
_entry.id   AF-A0A1B0DIA1-F1
#
_cell.length_a   1.000
_cell.length_b   1.000
_cell.length_c   1.000
_cell.angle_alpha   90.00
_cell.angle_beta   90.00
_cell.angle_gamma   90.00
#
_symmetry.space_group_name_H-M   'P 1'
#
loop_
_entity.id
_entity.type
_entity.pdbx_description
1 polymer ?
#
loop_
_entity_poly.entity_id
_entity_poly.type
_entity_poly.pdbx_seq_one_letter_code
_entity_poly.pdbx_strand_id
1 'polypeptide(L)'
;MCPLCDHWCDYWDLRETCMHARTTYLFDNNTTVFFAIFMSFWATLFLELDTPQRFTHRWDLTGFDIHEEHPRPQYLARLAHVQRRTVNVVTNQMEPQVPFWRVKLPATILSFSIVMLLVALAVAAVLAVVLYRMSVLAALSVYGDTVTNSWGYSLHNCHCC
;
A
#
# COMPACT_ATOMS: atom_id res chain seq x y z
N MET A 1 -32.86 -14.04 9.31
CA MET A 1 -31.71 -13.65 10.14
C MET A 1 -32.04 -12.40 10.93
N CYS A 2 -31.35 -12.14 12.04
CA CYS A 2 -31.58 -10.94 12.84
C CYS A 2 -31.28 -9.67 12.02
N PRO A 3 -32.05 -8.60 12.21
CA PRO A 3 -31.79 -7.33 11.57
C PRO A 3 -30.44 -6.76 12.04
N LEU A 4 -29.75 -6.04 11.17
CA LEU A 4 -28.46 -5.41 11.46
C LEU A 4 -28.61 -4.05 12.18
N CYS A 5 -29.84 -3.64 12.52
CA CYS A 5 -30.19 -2.34 13.07
C CYS A 5 -31.16 -2.52 14.26
N ASP A 6 -31.10 -1.63 15.25
CA ASP A 6 -31.86 -1.77 16.51
C ASP A 6 -33.36 -1.43 16.41
N HIS A 7 -33.79 -0.57 15.48
CA HIS A 7 -35.15 -0.01 15.49
C HIS A 7 -35.95 -0.12 14.17
N TRP A 8 -35.33 -0.03 13.00
CA TRP A 8 -36.04 0.14 11.71
C TRP A 8 -35.53 -0.81 10.62
N CYS A 9 -35.36 -2.10 10.96
CA CYS A 9 -34.88 -3.09 9.99
C CYS A 9 -35.69 -4.39 10.14
N ASP A 10 -36.24 -4.86 9.02
CA ASP A 10 -36.96 -6.13 8.96
C ASP A 10 -36.00 -7.32 9.05
N TYR A 11 -36.56 -8.47 9.42
CA TYR A 11 -35.87 -9.75 9.33
C TYR A 11 -35.66 -10.11 7.86
N TRP A 12 -34.43 -10.50 7.51
CA TRP A 12 -34.06 -10.85 6.13
C TRP A 12 -33.81 -12.36 5.97
N ASP A 13 -34.05 -12.91 4.78
CA ASP A 13 -33.84 -14.34 4.52
C ASP A 13 -32.36 -14.62 4.15
N LEU A 14 -31.78 -15.64 4.78
CA LEU A 14 -30.40 -16.08 4.52
C LEU A 14 -30.17 -16.41 3.04
N ARG A 15 -31.22 -16.87 2.34
CA ARG A 15 -31.17 -17.23 0.91
C ARG A 15 -30.69 -16.09 0.02
N GLU A 16 -30.92 -14.83 0.39
CA GLU A 16 -30.51 -13.65 -0.38
C GLU A 16 -28.98 -13.52 -0.50
N THR A 17 -28.22 -14.06 0.47
CA THR A 17 -26.75 -14.01 0.48
C THR A 17 -26.07 -15.21 -0.18
N CYS A 18 -26.83 -16.14 -0.74
CA CYS A 18 -26.28 -17.41 -1.21
C CYS A 18 -25.22 -17.28 -2.32
N MET A 19 -25.40 -16.32 -3.24
CA MET A 19 -24.39 -16.06 -4.29
C MET A 19 -23.06 -15.56 -3.71
N HIS A 20 -23.14 -14.69 -2.69
CA HIS A 20 -21.97 -14.23 -1.96
C HIS A 20 -21.31 -15.38 -1.21
N ALA A 21 -22.09 -16.23 -0.52
CA ALA A 21 -21.59 -17.39 0.20
C ALA A 21 -20.89 -18.41 -0.73
N ARG A 22 -21.46 -18.68 -1.91
CA ARG A 22 -20.84 -19.58 -2.91
C ARG A 22 -19.53 -19.02 -3.44
N THR A 23 -19.45 -17.71 -3.64
CA THR A 23 -18.24 -17.03 -4.09
C THR A 23 -17.16 -17.09 -3.01
N THR A 24 -17.51 -16.78 -1.76
CA THR A 24 -16.59 -16.89 -0.62
C THR A 24 -16.08 -18.32 -0.46
N TYR A 25 -16.94 -19.34 -0.57
CA TYR A 25 -16.52 -20.75 -0.49
C TYR A 25 -15.53 -21.15 -1.60
N LEU A 26 -15.64 -20.55 -2.80
CA LEU A 26 -14.68 -20.78 -3.87
C LEU A 26 -13.27 -20.28 -3.48
N PHE A 27 -13.20 -19.15 -2.78
CA PHE A 27 -11.95 -18.51 -2.34
C PHE A 27 -11.43 -19.04 -1.00
N ASP A 28 -12.29 -19.41 -0.05
CA ASP A 28 -11.94 -19.93 1.27
C ASP A 28 -11.94 -21.46 1.30
N ASN A 29 -11.46 -22.09 0.21
CA ASN A 29 -11.28 -23.53 0.14
C ASN A 29 -9.84 -23.91 0.56
N ASN A 30 -9.62 -25.18 0.89
CA ASN A 30 -8.30 -25.74 1.24
C ASN A 30 -7.22 -25.46 0.17
N THR A 31 -7.62 -25.26 -1.09
CA THR A 31 -6.75 -24.85 -2.20
C THR A 31 -6.01 -23.55 -1.92
N THR A 32 -6.62 -22.59 -1.20
CA THR A 32 -6.03 -21.28 -0.92
C THR A 32 -4.86 -21.36 0.04
N VAL A 33 -4.87 -22.33 0.98
CA VAL A 33 -3.74 -22.61 1.86
C VAL A 33 -2.55 -23.10 1.04
N PHE A 34 -2.77 -24.05 0.12
CA PHE A 34 -1.72 -24.53 -0.77
C PHE A 34 -1.19 -23.41 -1.69
N PHE A 35 -2.09 -22.59 -2.23
CA PHE A 35 -1.74 -21.44 -3.05
C PHE A 35 -0.90 -20.42 -2.29
N ALA A 36 -1.23 -20.10 -1.03
CA ALA A 36 -0.45 -19.18 -0.20
C ALA A 36 0.97 -19.69 0.05
N ILE A 37 1.14 -20.99 0.29
CA ILE A 37 2.46 -21.63 0.44
C ILE A 37 3.24 -21.51 -0.87
N PHE A 38 2.62 -21.86 -2.00
CA PHE A 38 3.23 -21.73 -3.32
C PHE A 38 3.64 -20.28 -3.62
N MET A 39 2.77 -19.29 -3.35
CA MET A 39 3.07 -17.88 -3.56
C MET A 39 4.23 -17.39 -2.70
N SER A 40 4.39 -17.92 -1.49
CA SER A 40 5.52 -17.60 -0.61
C SER A 40 6.85 -18.13 -1.15
N PHE A 41 6.86 -19.39 -1.62
CA PHE A 41 8.04 -19.96 -2.28
C PHE A 41 8.31 -19.29 -3.63
N TRP A 42 7.29 -18.96 -4.39
CA TRP A 42 7.40 -18.28 -5.67
C TRP A 42 8.01 -16.88 -5.50
N ALA A 43 7.54 -16.10 -4.53
CA ALA A 43 8.07 -14.77 -4.26
C ALA A 43 9.55 -14.79 -3.86
N THR A 44 9.94 -15.72 -2.98
CA THR A 44 11.35 -15.89 -2.56
C THR A 44 12.23 -16.36 -3.71
N LEU A 45 11.77 -17.35 -4.48
CA LEU A 45 12.48 -17.85 -5.66
C LEU A 45 12.63 -16.74 -6.72
N PHE A 46 11.59 -15.93 -6.95
CA PHE A 46 11.63 -14.84 -7.91
C PHE A 46 12.69 -13.79 -7.51
N LEU A 47 12.73 -13.40 -6.24
CA LEU A 47 13.73 -12.45 -5.73
C LEU A 47 15.16 -13.00 -5.81
N GLU A 48 15.36 -14.31 -5.59
CA GLU A 48 16.69 -14.93 -5.68
C GLU A 48 17.15 -15.16 -7.12
N LEU A 49 16.23 -15.52 -8.02
CA LEU A 49 16.54 -15.67 -9.44
C LEU A 49 16.83 -14.33 -10.14
N ASP A 50 16.24 -13.25 -9.64
CA ASP A 50 16.52 -11.86 -10.05
C ASP A 50 17.62 -11.21 -9.21
N THR A 51 18.57 -12.00 -8.67
CA THR A 51 19.69 -11.42 -7.95
C THR A 51 20.50 -10.49 -8.87
N PRO A 52 20.65 -9.21 -8.53
CA PRO A 52 21.28 -8.23 -9.40
C PRO A 52 22.75 -8.59 -9.68
N GLN A 53 23.40 -9.35 -8.80
CA GLN A 53 24.76 -9.85 -8.98
C GLN A 53 24.93 -10.64 -10.28
N ARG A 54 23.97 -11.51 -10.63
CA ARG A 54 24.02 -12.29 -11.87
C ARG A 54 23.99 -11.40 -13.10
N PHE A 55 23.25 -10.30 -13.04
CA PHE A 55 23.21 -9.31 -14.10
C PHE A 55 24.51 -8.50 -14.10
N THR A 56 24.92 -7.92 -12.98
CA THR A 56 26.17 -7.16 -12.82
C THR A 56 27.39 -7.91 -13.35
N HIS A 57 27.53 -9.20 -13.05
CA HIS A 57 28.61 -10.03 -13.58
C HIS A 57 28.54 -10.22 -15.10
N ARG A 58 27.34 -10.42 -15.66
CA ARG A 58 27.18 -10.62 -17.11
C ARG A 58 27.41 -9.34 -17.92
N TRP A 59 27.16 -8.19 -17.32
CA TRP A 59 27.43 -6.88 -17.93
C TRP A 59 28.76 -6.27 -17.49
N ASP A 60 29.60 -7.05 -16.78
CA ASP A 60 30.92 -6.63 -16.28
C ASP A 60 30.91 -5.32 -15.47
N LEU A 61 29.81 -5.08 -14.74
CA LEU A 61 29.61 -3.88 -13.92
C LEU A 61 30.21 -4.03 -12.52
N THR A 62 30.93 -5.12 -12.24
CA THR A 62 31.54 -5.36 -10.93
C THR A 62 32.64 -4.34 -10.64
N GLY A 63 32.41 -3.44 -9.68
CA GLY A 63 33.38 -2.43 -9.26
C GLY A 63 33.34 -1.12 -10.07
N PHE A 64 32.40 -0.98 -11.02
CA PHE A 64 32.23 0.22 -11.83
C PHE A 64 31.84 1.45 -10.98
N ASP A 65 31.01 1.27 -9.95
CA ASP A 65 30.48 2.37 -9.11
C ASP A 65 31.58 3.18 -8.40
N ILE A 66 32.69 2.55 -8.00
CA ILE A 66 33.74 3.21 -7.21
C ILE A 66 34.55 4.20 -8.06
N HIS A 67 34.68 3.93 -9.36
CA HIS A 67 35.54 4.69 -10.25
C HIS A 67 34.79 5.75 -11.08
N GLU A 68 33.53 5.51 -11.44
CA GLU A 68 32.80 6.38 -12.39
C GLU A 68 31.69 7.23 -11.73
N GLU A 69 31.21 6.86 -10.54
CA GLU A 69 30.07 7.54 -9.92
C GLU A 69 30.47 8.88 -9.29
N HIS A 70 30.41 9.92 -10.12
CA HIS A 70 30.67 11.28 -9.72
C HIS A 70 29.51 11.85 -8.88
N PRO A 71 29.79 12.72 -7.89
CA PRO A 71 28.76 13.30 -7.05
C PRO A 71 27.77 14.12 -7.88
N ARG A 72 26.46 13.94 -7.62
CA ARG A 72 25.37 14.56 -8.37
C ARG A 72 25.58 16.08 -8.51
N PRO A 73 25.56 16.65 -9.73
CA PRO A 73 25.93 18.05 -9.95
C PRO A 73 25.00 19.04 -9.25
N GLN A 74 23.72 18.70 -9.09
CA GLN A 74 22.75 19.50 -8.32
C GLN A 74 23.13 19.63 -6.84
N TYR A 75 23.72 18.58 -6.28
CA TYR A 75 24.20 18.59 -4.90
C TYR A 75 25.42 19.51 -4.79
N LEU A 76 26.40 19.34 -5.68
CA LEU A 76 27.60 20.19 -5.72
C LEU A 76 27.28 21.68 -5.92
N ALA A 77 26.35 22.00 -6.83
CA ALA A 77 25.91 23.37 -7.08
C ALA A 77 25.28 24.00 -5.84
N ARG A 78 24.45 23.25 -5.11
CA ARG A 78 23.85 23.71 -3.84
C ARG A 78 24.91 23.91 -2.77
N LEU A 79 25.97 23.12 -2.76
CA LEU A 79 27.05 23.19 -1.78
C LEU A 79 28.20 24.13 -2.17
N ALA A 80 28.14 24.80 -3.32
CA ALA A 80 29.21 25.68 -3.81
C ALA A 80 29.58 26.81 -2.82
N HIS A 81 28.65 27.22 -1.97
CA HIS A 81 28.83 28.24 -0.94
C HIS A 81 29.55 27.73 0.32
N VAL A 82 29.71 26.41 0.49
CA VAL A 82 30.31 25.79 1.67
C VAL A 82 31.83 25.64 1.46
N GLN A 83 32.61 26.28 2.32
CA GLN A 83 34.07 26.34 2.15
C GLN A 83 34.83 25.14 2.74
N ARG A 84 34.25 24.41 3.70
CA ARG A 84 34.91 23.24 4.30
C ARG A 84 34.90 22.08 3.32
N ARG A 85 36.10 21.63 2.94
CA ARG A 85 36.32 20.48 2.07
C ARG A 85 37.15 19.43 2.79
N THR A 86 36.82 18.17 2.58
CA THR A 86 37.51 17.01 3.14
C THR A 86 37.87 16.07 2.00
N VAL A 87 39.04 15.45 2.06
CA VAL A 87 39.44 14.43 1.08
C VAL A 87 38.73 13.13 1.44
N ASN A 88 38.03 12.53 0.47
CA ASN A 88 37.44 11.22 0.63
C ASN A 88 38.55 10.14 0.55
N VAL A 89 38.62 9.28 1.56
CA VAL A 89 39.69 8.26 1.72
C VAL A 89 39.70 7.24 0.58
N VAL A 90 38.55 7.02 -0.07
CA VAL A 90 38.41 6.00 -1.12
C VAL A 90 38.71 6.59 -2.50
N THR A 91 38.13 7.74 -2.84
CA THR A 91 38.22 8.34 -4.18
C THR A 91 39.36 9.35 -4.32
N ASN A 92 39.99 9.76 -3.22
CA ASN A 92 41.00 10.84 -3.15
C ASN A 92 40.52 12.18 -3.76
N GLN A 93 39.21 12.38 -3.92
CA GLN A 93 38.62 13.61 -4.42
C GLN A 93 38.28 14.57 -3.26
N MET A 94 38.34 15.87 -3.54
CA MET A 94 37.98 16.93 -2.59
C MET A 94 36.46 17.13 -2.56
N GLU A 95 35.81 16.73 -1.48
CA GLU A 95 34.36 16.83 -1.31
C GLU A 95 33.96 17.89 -0.26
N PRO A 96 32.92 18.71 -0.52
CA PRO A 96 32.42 19.68 0.45
C PRO A 96 31.69 18.99 1.62
N GLN A 97 32.09 19.33 2.85
CA GLN A 97 31.53 18.73 4.06
C GLN A 97 30.27 19.47 4.52
N VAL A 98 29.12 18.79 4.54
CA VAL A 98 27.86 19.39 5.01
C VAL A 98 27.76 19.47 6.53
N PRO A 99 27.37 20.63 7.10
CA PRO A 99 27.15 20.75 8.54
C PRO A 99 25.92 19.96 8.96
N PHE A 100 26.11 19.06 9.93
CA PHE A 100 25.05 18.15 10.40
C PHE A 100 23.83 18.91 10.95
N TRP A 101 24.08 19.84 11.88
CA TRP A 101 23.02 20.58 12.59
C TRP A 101 22.23 21.56 11.73
N ARG A 102 22.89 22.20 10.75
CA ARG A 102 22.29 23.29 9.97
C ARG A 102 21.59 22.81 8.71
N VAL A 103 22.01 21.68 8.15
CA VAL A 103 21.53 21.20 6.84
C VAL A 103 20.95 19.79 6.93
N LYS A 104 21.69 18.81 7.47
CA LYS A 104 21.21 17.41 7.50
C LYS A 104 19.99 17.25 8.40
N LEU A 105 20.07 17.68 9.65
CA LEU A 105 18.99 17.56 10.63
C LEU A 105 17.64 18.16 10.17
N PRO A 106 17.55 19.45 9.79
CA PRO A 106 16.27 20.02 9.37
C PRO A 106 15.74 19.38 8.09
N ALA A 107 16.60 19.00 7.15
CA ALA A 107 16.18 18.31 5.93
C ALA A 107 15.62 16.91 6.23
N THR A 108 16.24 16.15 7.13
CA THR A 108 15.73 14.83 7.55
C THR A 108 14.42 14.94 8.31
N ILE A 109 14.28 15.92 9.21
CA ILE A 109 13.04 16.13 9.98
C ILE A 109 11.90 16.51 9.03
N LEU A 110 12.14 17.42 8.08
CA LEU A 110 11.14 17.84 7.10
C LEU A 110 10.76 16.69 6.15
N SER A 111 11.73 15.91 5.68
CA SER A 111 11.44 14.73 4.86
C SER A 111 10.59 13.71 5.62
N PHE A 112 10.94 13.44 6.88
CA PHE A 112 10.20 12.50 7.73
C PHE A 112 8.79 13.00 8.04
N SER A 113 8.62 14.30 8.33
CA SER A 113 7.31 14.88 8.61
C SER A 113 6.38 14.83 7.41
N ILE A 114 6.88 15.06 6.18
CA ILE A 114 6.09 14.93 4.96
C ILE A 114 5.64 13.48 4.75
N VAL A 115 6.56 12.51 4.90
CA VAL A 115 6.20 11.09 4.75
C VAL A 115 5.14 10.68 5.79
N MET A 116 5.32 11.06 7.05
CA MET A 116 4.32 10.79 8.10
C MET A 116 2.97 11.46 7.81
N LEU A 117 2.97 12.67 7.26
CA LEU A 117 1.76 13.37 6.84
C LEU A 117 1.04 12.64 5.69
N LEU A 118 1.77 12.15 4.70
CA LEU A 118 1.19 11.37 3.60
C LEU A 118 0.58 10.04 4.09
N VAL A 119 1.25 9.36 5.03
CA VAL A 119 0.70 8.15 5.67
C VAL A 119 -0.57 8.49 6.46
N ALA A 120 -0.56 9.56 7.26
CA ALA A 120 -1.74 9.99 8.01
C ALA A 120 -2.92 10.35 7.09
N LEU A 121 -2.68 11.02 5.96
CA LEU A 121 -3.70 11.30 4.96
C LEU A 121 -4.27 10.02 4.34
N ALA A 122 -3.43 9.02 4.06
CA ALA A 122 -3.91 7.73 3.55
C ALA A 122 -4.82 7.03 4.58
N VAL A 123 -4.44 7.02 5.86
CA VAL A 123 -5.28 6.46 6.93
C VAL A 123 -6.59 7.25 7.07
N ALA A 124 -6.53 8.58 7.04
CA ALA A 124 -7.72 9.43 7.11
C ALA A 124 -8.68 9.18 5.93
N ALA A 125 -8.16 8.96 4.72
CA ALA A 125 -8.96 8.62 3.55
C ALA A 125 -9.67 7.25 3.72
N VAL A 126 -8.98 6.24 4.25
CA VAL A 126 -9.59 4.93 4.54
C VAL A 126 -10.68 5.08 5.60
N LEU A 127 -10.42 5.81 6.69
CA LEU A 127 -11.42 6.08 7.72
C LEU A 127 -12.62 6.84 7.16
N ALA A 128 -12.41 7.82 6.28
CA ALA A 128 -13.49 8.54 5.62
C ALA A 128 -14.37 7.61 4.76
N VAL A 129 -13.78 6.68 4.01
CA VAL A 129 -14.53 5.68 3.23
C VAL A 129 -15.33 4.74 4.13
N VAL A 130 -14.74 4.28 5.24
CA VAL A 130 -15.44 3.44 6.22
C VAL A 130 -16.63 4.18 6.82
N LEU A 131 -16.43 5.41 7.30
CA LEU A 131 -17.49 6.23 7.87
C LEU A 131 -18.57 6.58 6.84
N TYR A 132 -18.17 6.90 5.61
CA TYR A 132 -19.10 7.13 4.50
C TYR A 132 -19.99 5.91 4.28
N ARG A 133 -19.41 4.71 4.17
CA ARG A 133 -20.19 3.47 4.02
C ARG A 133 -21.14 3.24 5.20
N MET A 134 -20.68 3.45 6.43
CA MET A 134 -21.53 3.30 7.62
C MET A 134 -22.70 4.31 7.61
N SER A 135 -22.43 5.57 7.23
CA SER A 135 -23.46 6.61 7.12
C SER A 135 -24.48 6.33 6.02
N VAL A 136 -24.05 5.79 4.87
CA VAL A 136 -24.95 5.41 3.77
C VAL A 136 -25.83 4.23 4.16
N LEU A 137 -25.28 3.20 4.82
CA LEU A 137 -26.07 2.09 5.34
C LEU A 137 -27.12 2.57 6.36
N ALA A 138 -26.74 3.48 7.26
CA ALA A 138 -27.67 4.08 8.21
C ALA A 138 -28.77 4.90 7.51
N ALA A 139 -28.41 5.74 6.53
CA ALA A 139 -29.38 6.51 5.76
C ALA A 139 -30.33 5.59 4.97
N LEU A 140 -29.81 4.53 4.36
CA LEU A 140 -30.60 3.52 3.66
C LEU A 140 -31.49 2.71 4.61
N SER A 141 -31.10 2.48 5.87
CA SER A 141 -32.01 1.85 6.84
C SER A 141 -33.20 2.75 7.22
N VAL A 142 -33.02 4.08 7.22
CA VAL A 142 -34.08 5.03 7.56
C VAL A 142 -35.00 5.34 6.37
N TYR A 143 -34.45 5.41 5.15
CA TYR A 143 -35.22 5.67 3.92
C TYR A 143 -35.66 4.39 3.18
N GLY A 144 -35.03 3.25 3.47
CA GLY A 144 -35.19 1.98 2.78
C GLY A 144 -36.62 1.46 2.81
N ASP A 145 -37.32 1.63 3.93
CA ASP A 145 -38.74 1.27 4.10
C ASP A 145 -39.67 1.96 3.08
N THR A 146 -39.22 3.05 2.44
CA THR A 146 -39.98 3.76 1.39
C THR A 146 -39.59 3.38 -0.04
N VAL A 147 -38.39 2.84 -0.26
CA VAL A 147 -37.82 2.57 -1.61
C VAL A 147 -37.84 1.08 -1.96
N THR A 148 -37.74 0.17 -0.99
CA THR A 148 -37.82 -1.29 -1.21
C THR A 148 -39.19 -1.75 -1.71
N ASN A 149 -40.23 -0.95 -1.49
CA ASN A 149 -41.60 -1.23 -1.95
C ASN A 149 -41.82 -1.10 -3.46
N SER A 150 -40.79 -0.75 -4.25
CA SER A 150 -40.99 -0.43 -5.68
C SER A 150 -40.17 -1.25 -6.68
N TRP A 151 -39.04 -1.88 -6.32
CA TRP A 151 -38.16 -2.52 -7.32
C TRP A 151 -37.55 -3.90 -6.94
N GLY A 152 -38.02 -4.58 -5.89
CA GLY A 152 -37.42 -5.84 -5.41
C GLY A 152 -37.95 -7.15 -6.02
N TYR A 153 -39.06 -7.15 -6.76
CA TYR A 153 -39.70 -8.36 -7.30
C TYR A 153 -39.25 -8.66 -8.73
N SER A 154 -37.96 -8.90 -8.94
CA SER A 154 -37.48 -9.58 -10.15
C SER A 154 -36.07 -10.13 -10.01
N LEU A 155 -35.84 -11.02 -9.04
CA LEU A 155 -34.83 -12.09 -9.18
C LEU A 155 -34.96 -13.20 -8.11
N HIS A 156 -36.18 -13.51 -7.65
CA HIS A 156 -36.41 -14.69 -6.82
C HIS A 156 -36.48 -15.95 -7.69
N ASN A 157 -35.30 -16.47 -8.04
CA ASN A 157 -35.11 -17.91 -8.22
C ASN A 157 -33.64 -18.24 -7.93
N CYS A 158 -33.33 -18.37 -6.64
CA CYS A 158 -32.15 -19.11 -6.18
C CYS A 158 -32.60 -20.20 -5.22
N HIS A 159 -32.49 -21.45 -5.67
CA HIS A 159 -32.54 -22.64 -4.83
C HIS A 159 -31.20 -22.73 -4.10
N CYS A 160 -31.18 -22.34 -2.83
CA CYS A 160 -30.14 -22.72 -1.88
C CYS A 160 -30.79 -23.61 -0.82
N CYS A 161 -30.21 -24.81 -0.66
CA CYS A 161 -30.59 -25.80 0.35
C CYS A 161 -30.26 -25.27 1.74
#